data_AF-L0J816-F1
#
_entry.id   AF-L0J816-F1
#
_cell.length_a   1.000
_cell.length_b   1.000
_cell.length_c   1.000
_cell.angle_alpha   90.00
_cell.angle_beta   90.00
_cell.angle_gamma   90.00
#
_symmetry.space_group_name_H-M   'P 1'
#
loop_
_entity.id
_entity.type
_entity.pdbx_description
1 polymer ?
#
loop_
_entity_poly.entity_id
_entity_poly.type
_entity_poly.pdbx_seq_one_letter_code
_entity_poly.pdbx_strand_id
1 'polypeptide(L)' 'MTAEAQAERDAQTHAAYAVLLAGGDPARVAAVSGHPMVRDGKVGPERKANQRCWMCEQRRTCTRQAAGWECDVCLQIT' A
#
# COMPACT_ATOMS: atom_id res chain seq x y z
N MET A 1 0.83 -20.43 -8.97
CA MET A 1 0.27 -20.77 -7.65
C MET A 1 0.22 -22.28 -7.55
N THR A 2 1.03 -22.88 -6.68
CA THR A 2 1.10 -24.35 -6.50
C THR A 2 0.17 -24.80 -5.38
N ALA A 3 -0.16 -26.10 -5.31
CA ALA A 3 -0.99 -26.66 -4.27
C ALA A 3 -0.39 -26.48 -2.87
N GLU A 4 0.94 -26.61 -2.75
CA GLU A 4 1.68 -26.43 -1.51
C GLU A 4 1.64 -24.98 -1.02
N ALA A 5 1.82 -24.02 -1.94
CA ALA A 5 1.70 -22.60 -1.62
C ALA A 5 0.27 -22.20 -1.23
N GLN A 6 -0.75 -22.93 -1.71
CA GLN A 6 -2.13 -22.72 -1.28
C GLN A 6 -2.36 -23.30 0.12
N ALA A 7 -1.89 -24.52 0.38
CA ALA A 7 -2.03 -25.17 1.68
C ALA A 7 -1.36 -24.36 2.81
N GLU A 8 -0.21 -23.74 2.53
CA GLU A 8 0.47 -22.87 3.50
C GLU A 8 -0.38 -21.64 3.86
N ARG A 9 -0.98 -20.98 2.86
CA ARG A 9 -1.88 -19.84 3.11
C ARG A 9 -3.14 -20.23 3.88
N ASP A 10 -3.72 -21.38 3.55
CA ASP A 10 -4.93 -21.86 4.21
C ASP A 10 -4.64 -22.20 5.69
N ALA A 11 -3.48 -22.81 5.97
CA ALA A 11 -3.03 -23.07 7.34
C ALA A 11 -2.84 -21.77 8.14
N GLN A 12 -2.23 -20.74 7.54
CA GLN A 12 -2.08 -19.43 8.18
C GLN A 12 -3.44 -18.76 8.45
N THR A 13 -4.39 -18.91 7.52
CA THR A 13 -5.76 -18.39 7.67
C THR A 13 -6.48 -19.08 8.84
N HIS A 14 -6.39 -20.40 8.93
CA HIS A 14 -6.97 -21.16 10.04
C HIS A 14 -6.36 -20.76 11.40
N ALA A 15 -5.04 -20.55 11.45
CA ALA A 15 -4.37 -20.09 12.67
C ALA A 15 -4.86 -18.70 13.13
N ALA A 16 -5.02 -17.76 12.21
CA ALA A 16 -5.54 -16.43 12.53
C ALA A 16 -7.00 -16.49 13.04
N TYR A 17 -7.84 -17.34 12.43
CA TYR A 17 -9.23 -17.52 12.85
C TYR A 17 -9.37 -18.19 14.22
N ALA A 18 -8.51 -19.15 14.52
CA ALA A 18 -8.49 -19.79 15.85
C ALA A 18 -8.21 -18.76 16.95
N VAL A 19 -7.32 -17.80 16.71
CA VAL A 19 -7.02 -16.71 17.66
C VAL A 19 -8.20 -15.76 17.83
N LEU A 20 -8.89 -15.39 16.74
CA LEU A 20 -10.12 -14.59 16.80
C LEU A 20 -11.21 -15.25 17.64
N LEU A 21 -11.46 -16.55 17.43
CA LEU A 21 -12.47 -17.30 18.18
C LEU A 21 -12.11 -17.44 19.66
N ALA A 22 -10.82 -17.48 19.99
CA ALA A 22 -10.33 -17.45 21.37
C ALA A 22 -10.36 -16.04 22.02
N GLY A 23 -10.87 -15.01 21.31
CA GLY A 23 -10.95 -13.63 21.80
C GLY A 23 -9.61 -12.88 21.76
N GLY A 24 -8.60 -13.42 21.08
CA GLY A 24 -7.30 -12.78 20.87
C GLY A 24 -7.27 -11.87 19.64
N ASP A 25 -6.22 -11.06 19.53
CA ASP A 25 -6.00 -10.16 18.40
C ASP A 25 -5.21 -10.86 17.27
N PRO A 26 -5.83 -11.20 16.13
CA PRO A 26 -5.15 -11.88 15.01
C PRO A 26 -4.12 -10.99 14.31
N ALA A 27 -4.18 -9.66 14.45
CA ALA A 27 -3.23 -8.75 13.83
C ALA A 27 -1.81 -8.97 14.39
N ARG A 28 -1.71 -9.40 15.66
CA ARG A 28 -0.44 -9.81 16.27
C ARG A 28 0.11 -11.11 15.70
N VAL A 29 -0.76 -12.03 15.27
CA VAL A 29 -0.36 -13.31 14.66
C VAL A 29 0.10 -13.09 13.22
N ALA A 30 -0.66 -12.30 12.45
CA ALA A 30 -0.29 -11.92 11.07
C ALA A 30 1.05 -11.17 11.00
N ALA A 31 1.37 -10.36 12.02
CA ALA A 31 2.66 -9.67 12.12
C ALA A 31 3.86 -10.64 12.29
N VAL A 32 3.64 -11.82 12.88
CA VAL A 32 4.68 -12.87 13.01
C VAL A 32 4.83 -13.65 11.70
N SER A 33 3.75 -13.81 10.93
CA SER A 33 3.74 -14.54 9.65
C SER A 33 4.23 -13.74 8.44
N GLY A 34 4.59 -12.47 8.61
CA GLY A 34 5.41 -11.73 7.63
C GLY A 34 4.75 -11.43 6.27
N HIS A 35 3.42 -11.53 6.12
CA HIS A 35 2.78 -11.20 4.85
C HIS A 35 2.68 -9.68 4.63
N PRO A 36 3.26 -9.13 3.55
CA PRO A 36 3.25 -7.70 3.29
C PRO A 36 1.84 -7.22 2.95
N MET A 37 1.28 -6.35 3.77
CA MET A 37 0.05 -5.63 3.47
C MET A 37 0.30 -4.64 2.32
N VAL A 38 -0.01 -5.04 1.09
CA VAL A 38 -0.08 -4.12 -0.05
C VAL A 38 -1.34 -3.26 0.14
N ARG A 39 -1.18 -2.05 0.68
CA ARG A 39 -2.21 -1.02 0.66
C ARG A 39 -2.32 -0.46 -0.75
N ASP A 40 -3.00 -1.20 -1.62
CA ASP A 40 -3.46 -0.72 -2.92
C ASP A 40 -4.72 0.13 -2.69
N GLY A 41 -4.68 1.42 -3.01
CA GLY A 41 -5.83 2.27 -2.75
C GLY A 41 -5.66 3.72 -3.13
N LYS A 42 -5.79 4.01 -4.44
CA LYS A 42 -6.72 5.01 -5.03
C LYS A 42 -6.54 5.04 -6.56
N VAL A 43 -7.56 4.59 -7.30
CA VAL A 43 -7.71 4.79 -8.76
C VAL A 43 -8.18 6.22 -9.04
N GLY A 44 -7.43 7.19 -8.54
CA GLY A 44 -7.53 8.60 -8.90
C GLY A 44 -6.14 9.10 -9.26
N PRO A 45 -5.99 10.28 -9.87
CA PRO A 45 -4.68 10.88 -10.06
C PRO A 45 -3.95 10.88 -8.70
N GLU A 46 -2.89 10.07 -8.59
CA GLU A 46 -2.20 9.82 -7.32
C GLU A 46 -1.68 11.17 -6.83
N ARG A 47 -2.25 11.67 -5.73
CA ARG A 47 -1.91 12.97 -5.17
C ARG A 47 -1.26 12.77 -3.81
N LYS A 48 -0.07 13.31 -3.66
CA LYS A 48 0.75 13.10 -2.47
C LYS A 48 1.44 14.39 -2.05
N ALA A 49 1.41 14.66 -0.75
CA ALA A 49 2.08 15.80 -0.14
C ALA A 49 3.60 15.59 -0.12
N ASN A 50 4.35 16.69 -0.08
CA ASN A 50 5.82 16.70 0.07
C ASN A 50 6.59 15.90 -1.01
N GLN A 51 6.00 15.76 -2.20
CA GLN A 51 6.67 15.19 -3.36
C GLN A 51 7.55 16.24 -4.03
N ARG A 52 8.71 15.83 -4.54
CA ARG A 52 9.61 16.71 -5.29
C ARG A 52 9.07 16.87 -6.70
N CYS A 53 8.69 18.09 -7.06
CA CYS A 53 8.22 18.42 -8.41
C CYS A 53 9.34 18.15 -9.41
N TRP A 54 9.05 17.45 -10.51
CA TRP A 54 10.04 17.15 -11.54
C TRP A 54 10.48 18.41 -12.31
N MET A 55 9.60 19.40 -12.42
CA MET A 55 9.84 20.62 -13.20
C MET A 55 10.57 21.71 -12.41
N CYS A 56 10.17 21.96 -11.15
CA CYS A 56 10.72 23.04 -10.33
C CYS A 56 11.58 22.56 -9.15
N GLU A 57 11.75 21.26 -8.99
CA GLU A 57 12.55 20.60 -7.94
C GLU A 57 12.16 20.91 -6.49
N GLN A 58 11.10 21.69 -6.26
CA GLN A 58 10.58 22.02 -4.95
C GLN A 58 9.68 20.91 -4.39
N ARG A 59 9.64 20.78 -3.08
CA ARG A 59 8.75 19.86 -2.37
C ARG A 59 7.39 20.50 -2.15
N ARG A 60 6.35 19.95 -2.79
CA ARG A 60 4.97 20.47 -2.72
C ARG A 60 3.96 19.32 -2.71
N THR A 61 2.69 19.65 -2.55
CA THR A 61 1.61 18.73 -2.92
C THR A 61 1.61 18.58 -4.44
N CYS A 62 1.87 17.36 -4.91
CA CYS A 62 1.98 17.07 -6.32
C CYS A 62 1.01 15.97 -6.74
N THR A 63 0.67 15.98 -8.02
CA THR A 63 -0.11 14.97 -8.70
C THR A 63 0.81 14.14 -9.59
N ARG A 64 0.59 12.83 -9.65
CA ARG A 64 1.35 11.90 -10.49
C ARG A 64 0.97 12.08 -11.96
N GLN A 65 1.89 12.61 -12.75
CA GLN A 65 1.81 12.73 -14.21
C GLN A 65 2.68 11.65 -14.88
N ALA A 66 2.57 11.53 -16.21
CA ALA A 66 3.40 10.61 -17.00
C ALA A 66 4.91 10.88 -16.85
N ALA A 67 5.31 12.16 -16.78
CA ALA A 67 6.71 12.57 -16.60
C ALA A 67 7.23 12.43 -15.17
N GLY A 68 6.33 12.39 -14.17
CA GLY A 68 6.70 12.37 -12.76
C GLY A 68 5.71 13.12 -11.88
N TRP A 69 6.18 13.52 -10.70
CA TRP A 69 5.36 14.29 -9.76
C TRP A 69 5.36 15.76 -10.13
N GLU A 70 4.19 16.34 -10.35
CA GLU A 70 4.07 17.75 -10.75
C GLU A 70 3.21 18.53 -9.77
N CYS A 71 3.68 19.69 -9.34
CA CYS A 71 2.98 20.54 -8.37
C CYS A 71 1.86 21.35 -9.05
N ASP A 72 0.88 21.79 -8.26
CA ASP A 72 -0.26 22.57 -8.77
C ASP A 72 0.15 23.83 -9.56
N VAL A 73 1.29 24.44 -9.21
CA VAL A 73 1.79 25.63 -9.92
C VAL A 73 2.36 25.28 -11.29
N CYS A 74 3.13 24.18 -11.39
CA CYS A 74 3.70 23.72 -12.65
C CYS A 74 2.62 23.19 -13.60
N LEU A 75 1.57 22.58 -13.05
CA LEU A 75 0.42 22.10 -13.82
C LEU A 75 -0.39 23.23 -14.50
N GLN A 76 -0.21 24.49 -14.11
CA GLN A 76 -0.90 25.63 -14.75
C GLN A 76 -0.11 26.26 -15.90
N ILE A 77 1.15 25.87 -16.11
CA ILE A 77 2.04 26.44 -17.12
C ILE A 77 2.49 25.43 -18.19
N THR A 78 2.19 24.15 -17.99
CA THR A 78 2.43 23.04 -18.93
C THR A 78 1.17 22.77 -19.72
#